data_AF-H5T7G3-F1
#
_entry.id   AF-H5T7G3-F1
#
_cell.length_a   1.000
_cell.length_b   1.000
_cell.length_c   1.000
_cell.angle_alpha   90.00
_cell.angle_beta   90.00
_cell.angle_gamma   90.00
#
_symmetry.space_group_name_H-M   'P 1'
#
loop_
_entity.id
_entity.type
_entity.pdbx_description
1 polymer ?
#
loop_
_entity_poly.entity_id
_entity_poly.type
_entity_poly.pdbx_seq_one_letter_code
_entity_poly.pdbx_strand_id
1 'polypeptide(L)'
;MLDEFGARDAQDYILGFPKHPHRGFQTVTYMLKGKMGHKDAIGNSGVIEDGGLQWMNVGKGIIHEEMPQQTQGRMQGFQLWVNLPAKEKMSEPGYLTSIFRYTFAGRLHCFMVC
;
A
#
# COMPACT_ATOMS: atom_id res chain seq x y z
N MET A 1 -5.37 12.43 -4.04
CA MET A 1 -5.40 11.69 -5.32
C MET A 1 -5.91 10.30 -5.02
N LEU A 2 -6.78 9.75 -5.84
CA LEU A 2 -7.30 8.39 -5.67
C LEU A 2 -7.16 7.67 -7.02
N ASP A 3 -6.46 6.54 -7.00
CA ASP A 3 -6.31 5.67 -8.15
C ASP A 3 -6.89 4.30 -7.83
N GLU A 4 -7.66 3.75 -8.76
CA GLU A 4 -7.88 2.32 -8.85
C GLU A 4 -6.79 1.74 -9.75
N PHE A 5 -6.09 0.71 -9.27
CA PHE A 5 -5.15 -0.05 -10.08
C PHE A 5 -5.62 -1.50 -10.19
N GLY A 6 -5.41 -2.11 -11.36
CA GLY A 6 -5.64 -3.54 -11.51
C GLY A 6 -5.61 -4.03 -12.94
N ALA A 7 -5.33 -5.32 -13.09
CA ALA A 7 -5.34 -6.04 -14.34
C ALA A 7 -5.68 -7.52 -14.09
N ARG A 8 -6.16 -8.20 -15.14
CA ARG A 8 -6.50 -9.64 -15.07
C ARG A 8 -5.30 -10.52 -15.41
N ASP A 9 -4.41 -10.02 -16.26
CA ASP A 9 -3.24 -10.74 -16.75
C ASP A 9 -1.97 -10.19 -16.11
N ALA A 10 -1.09 -11.08 -15.68
CA ALA A 10 0.10 -10.70 -14.91
C ALA A 10 1.05 -9.79 -15.69
N GLN A 11 1.11 -9.96 -17.00
CA GLN A 11 1.98 -9.19 -17.87
C GLN A 11 1.67 -7.68 -17.84
N ASP A 12 0.43 -7.32 -17.53
CA ASP A 12 -0.04 -5.93 -17.52
C ASP A 12 0.35 -5.18 -16.25
N TYR A 13 0.69 -5.90 -15.17
CA TYR A 13 1.03 -5.27 -13.90
C TYR A 13 2.43 -5.59 -13.39
N ILE A 14 3.13 -6.61 -13.93
CA ILE A 14 4.40 -7.14 -13.38
C ILE A 14 5.53 -6.11 -13.27
N LEU A 15 5.49 -5.03 -14.06
CA LEU A 15 6.46 -3.95 -14.00
C LEU A 15 6.40 -3.16 -12.69
N GLY A 16 5.23 -3.15 -12.04
CA GLY A 16 5.02 -2.47 -10.76
C GLY A 16 5.39 -0.99 -10.79
N PHE A 17 5.76 -0.48 -9.62
CA PHE A 17 6.29 0.86 -9.43
C PHE A 17 7.70 0.74 -8.83
N PRO A 18 8.76 0.78 -9.68
CA PRO A 18 10.13 0.72 -9.20
C PRO A 18 10.44 1.94 -8.32
N LYS A 19 11.62 1.95 -7.70
CA LYS A 19 12.05 3.00 -6.75
C LYS A 19 11.69 4.41 -7.21
N HIS A 20 10.87 5.09 -6.41
CA HIS A 20 10.41 6.45 -6.68
C HIS A 20 10.26 7.26 -5.38
N PRO A 21 10.44 8.59 -5.42
CA PRO A 21 10.36 9.44 -4.23
C PRO A 21 8.94 9.96 -3.96
N HIS A 22 8.61 10.14 -2.68
CA HIS A 22 7.43 10.90 -2.22
C HIS A 22 7.81 11.85 -1.07
N ARG A 23 7.01 12.89 -0.81
CA ARG A 23 7.18 13.81 0.33
C ARG A 23 5.89 14.57 0.66
N GLY A 24 5.62 14.76 1.95
CA GLY A 24 4.64 15.73 2.45
C GLY A 24 3.18 15.28 2.45
N PHE A 25 2.93 13.98 2.29
CA PHE A 25 1.60 13.34 2.35
C PHE A 25 1.69 11.92 2.91
N GLN A 26 0.58 11.20 2.89
CA GLN A 26 0.49 9.79 3.24
C GLN A 26 -0.07 9.02 2.06
N THR A 27 0.39 7.78 1.85
CA THR A 27 -0.24 6.85 0.91
C THR A 27 -1.00 5.79 1.68
N VAL A 28 -2.18 5.44 1.18
CA VAL A 28 -2.99 4.33 1.68
C VAL A 28 -3.21 3.38 0.52
N THR A 29 -2.68 2.16 0.64
CA THR A 29 -2.82 1.10 -0.34
C THR A 29 -3.73 0.05 0.24
N TYR A 30 -4.79 -0.30 -0.49
CA TYR A 30 -5.74 -1.35 -0.11
C TYR A 30 -5.89 -2.36 -1.22
N MET A 31 -5.63 -3.63 -0.92
CA MET A 31 -5.68 -4.72 -1.89
C MET A 31 -7.04 -5.41 -1.86
N LEU A 32 -7.76 -5.37 -2.98
CA LEU A 32 -8.97 -6.18 -3.16
C LEU A 32 -8.59 -7.62 -3.52
N LYS A 33 -7.60 -7.78 -4.42
CA LYS A 33 -7.10 -9.05 -4.91
C LYS A 33 -5.63 -8.96 -5.27
N GLY A 34 -4.86 -10.00 -4.97
CA GLY A 34 -3.45 -10.14 -5.30
C GLY A 34 -2.52 -9.74 -4.17
N LYS A 35 -1.22 -9.72 -4.48
CA LYS A 35 -0.15 -9.44 -3.54
C LYS A 35 0.77 -8.36 -4.08
N MET A 36 0.96 -7.30 -3.30
CA MET A 36 1.88 -6.21 -3.61
C MET A 36 2.97 -6.16 -2.54
N GLY A 37 4.23 -6.31 -2.95
CA GLY A 37 5.37 -6.10 -2.08
C GLY A 37 5.72 -4.61 -2.01
N HIS A 38 6.16 -4.15 -0.85
CA HIS A 38 6.76 -2.83 -0.69
C HIS A 38 8.17 -2.96 -0.10
N LYS A 39 9.06 -2.05 -0.48
CA LYS A 39 10.38 -1.88 0.13
C LYS A 39 10.81 -0.42 0.05
N ASP A 40 11.48 0.08 1.09
CA ASP A 40 11.98 1.45 1.11
C ASP A 40 13.50 1.57 1.32
N ALA A 41 14.00 2.79 1.20
CA ALA A 41 15.41 3.13 1.35
C ALA A 41 15.92 3.11 2.80
N ILE A 42 15.05 3.04 3.81
CA ILE A 42 15.42 2.99 5.23
C ILE A 42 15.30 1.57 5.82
N GLY A 43 14.94 0.59 4.98
CA GLY A 43 14.97 -0.83 5.30
C GLY A 43 13.61 -1.44 5.65
N ASN A 44 12.51 -0.68 5.62
CA ASN A 44 11.19 -1.28 5.80
C ASN A 44 10.77 -2.04 4.55
N SER A 45 10.10 -3.16 4.74
CA SER A 45 9.53 -3.96 3.67
C SER A 45 8.37 -4.81 4.18
N GLY A 46 7.49 -5.21 3.29
CA GLY A 46 6.27 -5.94 3.62
C GLY A 46 5.52 -6.37 2.39
N VAL A 47 4.48 -7.18 2.58
CA VAL A 47 3.59 -7.63 1.50
C VAL A 47 2.15 -7.36 1.91
N ILE A 48 1.43 -6.64 1.06
CA ILE A 48 0.00 -6.39 1.18
C ILE A 48 -0.72 -7.45 0.36
N GLU A 49 -1.49 -8.32 1.01
CA GLU A 49 -2.28 -9.38 0.39
C GLU A 49 -3.77 -9.01 0.33
N ASP A 50 -4.62 -9.90 -0.21
CA ASP A 50 -6.09 -9.75 -0.23
C ASP A 50 -6.66 -9.22 1.10
N GLY A 51 -7.38 -8.10 1.03
CA GLY A 51 -7.98 -7.43 2.19
C GLY A 51 -6.99 -6.67 3.07
N GLY A 52 -5.71 -6.66 2.71
CA GLY A 52 -4.65 -5.93 3.38
C GLY A 52 -4.70 -4.43 3.08
N LEU A 53 -4.41 -3.64 4.11
CA LEU A 53 -4.23 -2.20 4.06
C LEU A 53 -2.85 -1.84 4.56
N GLN A 54 -2.16 -0.98 3.82
CA GLN A 54 -0.96 -0.29 4.27
C GLN A 54 -1.23 1.21 4.28
N TRP A 55 -0.99 1.84 5.41
CA TRP A 55 -0.99 3.29 5.54
C TRP A 55 0.44 3.74 5.80
N MET A 56 1.06 4.37 4.81
CA MET A 56 2.41 4.90 4.90
C MET A 56 2.36 6.41 5.14
N ASN A 57 2.87 6.85 6.29
CA ASN A 57 3.23 8.24 6.51
C ASN A 57 4.55 8.54 5.80
N VAL A 58 4.55 9.39 4.78
CA VAL A 58 5.79 9.74 4.08
C VAL A 58 6.53 10.88 4.76
N GLY A 59 5.80 11.88 5.27
CA GLY A 59 6.37 13.01 6.00
C GLY A 59 7.51 13.69 5.25
N LYS A 60 8.68 13.81 5.89
CA LYS A 60 9.88 14.50 5.35
C LYS A 60 10.41 13.93 4.04
N GLY A 61 10.04 12.70 3.69
CA GLY A 61 10.31 12.08 2.40
C GLY A 61 10.83 10.66 2.51
N ILE A 62 10.48 9.83 1.53
CA ILE A 62 10.94 8.45 1.41
C ILE A 62 11.12 8.07 -0.06
N ILE A 63 12.10 7.22 -0.35
CA ILE A 63 12.20 6.52 -1.63
C ILE A 63 11.75 5.09 -1.38
N HIS A 64 10.76 4.62 -2.14
CA HIS A 64 10.21 3.28 -2.00
C HIS A 64 9.86 2.66 -3.35
N GLU A 65 9.67 1.35 -3.37
CA GLU A 65 9.18 0.57 -4.51
C GLU A 65 7.94 -0.23 -4.10
N GLU A 66 7.01 -0.39 -5.04
CA GLU A 66 5.77 -1.15 -4.89
C GLU A 66 5.71 -2.16 -6.04
N MET A 67 6.15 -3.39 -5.78
CA MET A 67 6.36 -4.41 -6.79
C MET A 67 5.35 -5.55 -6.62
N PRO A 68 4.59 -5.91 -7.66
CA PRO A 68 3.69 -7.05 -7.60
C PRO A 68 4.45 -8.33 -7.24
N GLN A 69 3.92 -9.06 -6.26
CA GLN A 69 4.38 -10.42 -5.94
C GLN A 69 3.43 -11.50 -6.49
N GLN A 70 2.27 -11.10 -6.98
CA GLN A 70 1.38 -11.99 -7.73
C GLN A 70 2.00 -12.30 -9.09
N THR A 71 2.16 -13.58 -9.44
CA THR A 71 2.73 -13.99 -10.74
C THR A 71 1.68 -14.45 -11.74
N GLN A 72 0.45 -14.69 -11.28
CA GLN A 72 -0.68 -15.15 -12.12
C GLN A 72 -2.02 -14.64 -11.58
N GLY A 73 -3.00 -14.51 -12.47
CA GLY A 73 -4.35 -14.12 -12.13
C GLY A 73 -4.52 -12.63 -11.86
N ARG A 74 -5.69 -12.27 -11.34
CA ARG A 74 -6.08 -10.86 -11.16
C ARG A 74 -5.31 -10.21 -10.00
N MET A 75 -4.87 -8.98 -10.22
CA MET A 75 -4.47 -8.04 -9.17
C MET A 75 -5.36 -6.81 -9.25
N GLN A 76 -5.84 -6.33 -8.11
CA GLN A 76 -6.67 -5.12 -8.03
C GLN A 76 -6.58 -4.50 -6.64
N GLY A 77 -6.52 -3.17 -6.59
CA GLY A 77 -6.53 -2.40 -5.36
C GLY A 77 -6.75 -0.92 -5.61
N PHE A 78 -6.65 -0.16 -4.52
CA PHE A 78 -6.74 1.29 -4.54
C PHE A 78 -5.49 1.91 -3.90
N GLN A 79 -5.04 3.03 -4.45
CA GLN A 79 -4.02 3.89 -3.88
C GLN A 79 -4.66 5.26 -3.59
N LEU A 80 -4.66 5.69 -2.34
CA LEU A 80 -5.15 7.00 -1.93
C LEU A 80 -3.98 7.83 -1.37
N TRP A 81 -3.83 9.06 -1.85
CA TRP A 81 -2.89 10.03 -1.30
C TRP A 81 -3.64 11.04 -0.44
N VAL A 82 -3.32 11.03 0.86
CA VAL A 82 -3.92 11.90 1.87
C VAL A 82 -2.92 12.98 2.24
N ASN A 83 -3.27 14.23 1.99
CA ASN A 83 -2.40 15.36 2.25
C ASN A 83 -2.13 15.52 3.76
N LEU A 84 -0.87 15.71 4.15
CA LEU A 84 -0.55 16.03 5.54
C LEU A 84 -0.80 17.51 5.83
N PRO A 85 -1.29 17.86 7.04
CA PRO A 85 -1.27 19.23 7.54
C PRO A 85 0.13 19.85 7.43
N ALA A 86 0.22 21.16 7.23
CA ALA A 86 1.50 21.86 7.03
C ALA A 86 2.55 21.54 8.12
N LYS A 87 2.12 21.50 9.39
CA LYS A 87 2.96 21.18 10.55
C LYS A 87 3.52 19.74 10.55
N GLU A 88 2.90 18.83 9.82
CA GLU A 88 3.23 17.39 9.79
C GLU A 88 3.97 16.99 8.51
N LYS A 89 4.11 17.88 7.51
CA LYS A 89 4.80 17.57 6.25
C LYS A 89 6.27 17.16 6.42
N MET A 90 6.85 17.39 7.59
CA MET A 90 8.23 17.05 7.93
C MET A 90 8.35 16.00 9.04
N SER A 91 7.25 15.31 9.39
CA SER A 91 7.29 14.19 10.34
C SER A 91 8.19 13.07 9.84
N GLU A 92 8.64 12.20 10.75
CA GLU A 92 9.34 10.97 10.38
C GLU A 92 8.44 10.03 9.55
N PRO A 93 9.00 9.32 8.55
CA PRO A 93 8.25 8.30 7.83
C PRO A 93 7.85 7.14 8.77
N GLY A 94 6.73 6.49 8.48
CA GLY A 94 6.25 5.37 9.28
C GLY A 94 5.13 4.59 8.60
N TYR A 95 4.83 3.40 9.11
CA TYR A 95 3.86 2.48 8.52
C TYR A 95 2.85 2.01 9.56
N LEU A 96 1.63 1.77 9.09
CA LEU A 96 0.61 1.01 9.78
C LEU A 96 0.05 -0.02 8.80
N THR A 97 0.07 -1.29 9.18
CA THR A 97 -0.52 -2.36 8.38
C THR A 97 -1.71 -2.99 9.09
N SER A 98 -2.72 -3.37 8.33
CA SER A 98 -3.90 -4.05 8.84
C SER A 98 -4.43 -5.02 7.80
N ILE A 99 -5.11 -6.07 8.25
CA ILE A 99 -5.85 -6.96 7.36
C ILE A 99 -7.32 -6.95 7.74
N PHE A 100 -8.16 -6.65 6.75
CA PHE A 100 -9.60 -6.77 6.87
C PHE A 100 -10.02 -8.18 6.47
N ARG A 101 -10.46 -8.97 7.43
CA ARG A 101 -11.05 -10.29 7.17
C ARG A 101 -12.56 -10.20 7.34
N TYR A 102 -13.29 -10.54 6.28
CA TYR A 102 -14.72 -10.84 6.43
C TYR A 102 -14.85 -12.16 7.17
N THR A 103 -15.37 -12.11 8.39
CA THR A 103 -15.85 -13.33 9.06
C THR A 103 -17.32 -13.51 8.70
N PHE A 104 -17.77 -14.77 8.58
CA PHE A 104 -19.08 -15.19 8.07
C PHE A 104 -20.30 -14.66 8.88
N ALA A 105 -20.08 -13.79 9.87
CA ALA A 105 -21.10 -13.19 10.74
C ALA A 105 -21.43 -11.72 10.42
N GLY A 106 -21.01 -11.19 9.26
CA GLY A 106 -21.42 -9.85 8.81
C GLY A 106 -20.81 -8.68 9.58
N ARG A 107 -19.74 -8.90 10.37
CA ARG A 107 -18.99 -7.84 11.04
C ARG A 107 -17.59 -7.71 10.46
N LEU A 108 -17.23 -6.47 10.09
CA LEU A 108 -15.87 -6.10 9.71
C LEU A 108 -15.01 -6.07 10.99
N HIS A 109 -14.05 -6.98 11.12
CA HIS A 109 -13.02 -6.87 12.16
C HIS A 109 -11.71 -6.42 11.51
N CYS A 110 -11.20 -5.28 11.97
CA CYS A 110 -9.89 -4.75 11.62
C CYS A 110 -8.87 -5.39 12.55
N PHE A 111 -8.02 -6.28 12.02
CA PHE A 111 -6.88 -6.80 12.77
C PHE A 111 -5.66 -5.95 12.41
N MET A 112 -5.29 -5.04 13.30
CA MET A 112 -4.03 -4.32 13.20
C MET A 112 -2.90 -5.32 13.37
N VAL A 113 -2.10 -5.49 12.31
CA VAL A 113 -0.90 -6.34 12.35
C VAL A 113 0.24 -5.36 12.56
N CYS A 114 0.78 -5.34 13.78
CA CYS A 114 1.98 -4.57 14.11
C CYS A 114 3.22 -5.18 13.44
#